data_AF-A0A845RQI1-F1
#
_entry.id   AF-A0A845RQI1-F1
#
_cell.length_a   1.000
_cell.length_b   1.000
_cell.length_c   1.000
_cell.angle_alpha   90.00
_cell.angle_beta   90.00
_cell.angle_gamma   90.00
#
_symmetry.space_group_name_H-M   'P 1'
#
loop_
_entity.id
_entity.type
_entity.pdbx_description
1 polymer ?
#
loop_
_entity_poly.entity_id
_entity_poly.type
_entity_poly.pdbx_seq_one_letter_code
_entity_poly.pdbx_strand_id
1 'polypeptide(L)'
;MQLQREEFFRRELVEELRRVENMVRQEPSEEMKIYYFSAAYGITNRTYRYSFSKEILIADLLLNGAYNMMNERLNLLKGGNKTVAIDPLIFEKVCDGLRDLADCFESGEDVFEPLKTIIGAAFALTGPGNYLKVKGDLQI
;
A
#
# COMPACT_ATOMS: atom_id res chain seq x y z
N MET A 1 29.93 -3.44 -9.63
CA MET A 1 29.76 -2.82 -8.30
C MET A 1 28.39 -2.13 -8.14
N GLN A 2 28.00 -1.23 -9.07
CA GLN A 2 26.69 -0.57 -9.01
C GLN A 2 25.50 -1.51 -9.27
N LEU A 3 25.57 -2.36 -10.32
CA LEU A 3 24.53 -3.36 -10.62
C LEU A 3 24.29 -4.37 -9.48
N GLN A 4 25.35 -4.79 -8.78
CA GLN A 4 25.23 -5.67 -7.60
C GLN A 4 24.51 -5.00 -6.44
N ARG A 5 24.69 -3.68 -6.27
CA ARG A 5 24.01 -2.90 -5.23
C ARG A 5 22.53 -2.74 -5.57
N GLU A 6 22.22 -2.35 -6.80
CA GLU A 6 20.85 -2.18 -7.28
C GLU A 6 20.05 -3.49 -7.13
N GLU A 7 20.65 -4.61 -7.53
CA GLU A 7 20.05 -5.94 -7.39
C GLU A 7 19.82 -6.33 -5.92
N PHE A 8 20.77 -6.03 -5.04
CA PHE A 8 20.61 -6.28 -3.61
C PHE A 8 19.40 -5.52 -3.03
N PHE A 9 19.30 -4.21 -3.28
CA PHE A 9 18.20 -3.40 -2.74
C PHE A 9 16.85 -3.71 -3.38
N ARG A 10 16.85 -4.12 -4.65
CA ARG A 10 15.65 -4.60 -5.33
C ARG A 10 15.12 -5.88 -4.68
N ARG A 11 16.00 -6.84 -4.37
CA ARG A 11 15.62 -8.07 -3.65
C ARG A 11 15.07 -7.79 -2.26
N GLU A 12 15.75 -6.93 -1.48
CA GLU A 12 15.25 -6.52 -0.17
C GLU A 12 13.87 -5.85 -0.25
N LEU A 13 13.64 -5.02 -1.27
CA LEU A 13 12.33 -4.42 -1.54
C LEU A 13 11.25 -5.47 -1.79
N VAL A 14 11.51 -6.41 -2.71
CA VAL A 14 10.56 -7.48 -3.07
C VAL A 14 10.25 -8.36 -1.86
N GLU A 15 11.28 -8.79 -1.13
CA GLU A 15 11.13 -9.66 0.05
C GLU A 15 10.33 -8.97 1.16
N GLU A 16 10.57 -7.67 1.41
CA GLU A 16 9.84 -6.92 2.42
C GLU A 16 8.39 -6.64 2.00
N LEU A 17 8.12 -6.29 0.74
CA LEU A 17 6.73 -6.09 0.26
C LEU A 17 5.90 -7.38 0.41
N ARG A 18 6.48 -8.54 0.08
CA ARG A 18 5.85 -9.86 0.30
C ARG A 18 5.64 -10.15 1.78
N ARG A 19 6.59 -9.77 2.64
CA ARG A 19 6.43 -9.92 4.10
C ARG A 19 5.29 -9.05 4.62
N VAL A 20 5.23 -7.78 4.21
CA VAL A 20 4.16 -6.85 4.61
C VAL A 20 2.80 -7.37 4.17
N GLU A 21 2.67 -7.81 2.92
CA GLU A 21 1.45 -8.42 2.40
C GLU A 21 0.96 -9.57 3.30
N ASN A 22 1.84 -10.52 3.62
CA ASN A 22 1.50 -11.64 4.50
C ASN A 22 1.08 -11.20 5.90
N MET A 23 1.80 -10.24 6.49
CA MET A 23 1.50 -9.71 7.82
C MET A 23 0.13 -9.00 7.85
N VAL A 24 -0.16 -8.18 6.83
CA VAL A 24 -1.46 -7.50 6.72
C VAL A 24 -2.58 -8.53 6.51
N ARG A 25 -2.38 -9.55 5.69
CA ARG A 25 -3.41 -10.54 5.38
C ARG A 25 -3.79 -11.38 6.61
N GLN A 26 -2.81 -11.80 7.41
CA GLN A 26 -3.00 -12.69 8.56
C GLN A 26 -3.49 -11.99 9.82
N GLU A 27 -3.26 -10.68 9.94
CA GLU A 27 -3.60 -9.92 11.13
C GLU A 27 -5.12 -9.66 11.24
N PRO A 28 -5.78 -9.94 12.37
CA PRO A 28 -7.20 -9.62 12.54
C PRO A 28 -7.49 -8.14 12.86
N SER A 29 -6.58 -7.42 13.54
CA SER A 29 -6.81 -6.04 13.97
C SER A 29 -6.54 -5.04 12.84
N GLU A 30 -7.53 -4.20 12.52
CA GLU A 30 -7.38 -3.11 11.53
C GLU A 30 -6.23 -2.17 11.87
N GLU A 31 -6.05 -1.87 13.15
CA GLU A 31 -4.94 -1.03 13.63
C GLU A 31 -3.58 -1.66 13.35
N MET A 32 -3.45 -2.97 13.63
CA MET A 32 -2.20 -3.69 13.39
C MET A 32 -1.95 -3.88 11.89
N LYS A 33 -2.99 -4.12 11.09
CA LYS A 33 -2.89 -4.13 9.61
C LYS A 33 -2.30 -2.83 9.09
N ILE A 34 -2.81 -1.67 9.54
CA ILE A 34 -2.33 -0.35 9.12
C ILE A 34 -0.90 -0.12 9.59
N TYR A 35 -0.56 -0.55 10.81
CA TYR A 35 0.80 -0.51 11.33
C TYR A 35 1.76 -1.33 10.45
N TYR A 36 1.43 -2.58 10.10
CA TYR A 36 2.26 -3.41 9.23
C TYR A 36 2.38 -2.83 7.83
N PHE A 37 1.30 -2.29 7.28
CA PHE A 37 1.33 -1.61 5.97
C PHE A 37 2.34 -0.44 5.93
N SER A 38 2.61 0.23 7.06
CA SER A 38 3.59 1.32 7.10
C SER A 38 5.01 0.91 6.68
N ALA A 39 5.36 -0.37 6.85
CA ALA A 39 6.64 -0.88 6.41
C ALA A 39 6.78 -0.91 4.88
N ALA A 40 5.67 -0.95 4.11
CA ALA A 40 5.72 -0.90 2.65
C ALA A 40 6.31 0.41 2.13
N TYR A 41 5.81 1.57 2.60
CA TYR A 41 6.44 2.85 2.25
C TYR A 41 7.80 3.03 2.95
N GLY A 42 8.00 2.40 4.11
CA GLY A 42 9.30 2.39 4.80
C GLY A 42 10.42 1.77 3.96
N ILE A 43 10.15 0.63 3.30
CA ILE A 43 11.14 -0.04 2.45
C ILE A 43 11.35 0.69 1.13
N THR A 44 10.31 1.21 0.48
CA THR A 44 10.50 2.06 -0.71
C THR A 44 11.34 3.28 -0.38
N ASN A 45 11.14 3.88 0.80
CA ASN A 45 11.89 5.04 1.25
C ASN A 45 13.38 4.76 1.37
N ARG A 46 13.71 3.58 1.93
CA ARG A 46 15.09 3.12 2.04
C ARG A 46 15.66 2.81 0.66
N THR A 47 14.93 2.08 -0.17
CA THR A 47 15.39 1.62 -1.48
C THR A 47 15.71 2.78 -2.41
N TYR A 48 14.83 3.78 -2.57
CA TYR A 48 15.10 4.86 -3.53
C TYR A 48 16.34 5.69 -3.17
N ARG A 49 16.76 5.73 -1.89
CA ARG A 49 17.98 6.44 -1.45
C ARG A 49 19.26 5.73 -1.91
N TYR A 50 19.22 4.42 -2.14
CA TYR A 50 20.38 3.60 -2.49
C TYR A 50 20.33 3.01 -3.91
N SER A 51 19.14 2.86 -4.47
CA SER A 51 18.83 2.34 -5.81
C SER A 51 17.64 3.12 -6.36
N PHE A 52 17.89 4.31 -6.88
CA PHE A 52 16.84 5.22 -7.31
C PHE A 52 16.23 4.80 -8.65
N SER A 53 14.89 4.78 -8.70
CA SER A 53 14.14 4.81 -9.95
C SER A 53 12.88 5.66 -9.76
N LYS A 54 12.26 6.10 -10.87
CA LYS A 54 11.02 6.89 -10.82
C LYS A 54 9.87 6.04 -10.28
N GLU A 55 9.88 4.76 -10.59
CA GLU A 55 8.91 3.76 -10.18
C GLU A 55 8.96 3.55 -8.66
N ILE A 56 10.15 3.44 -8.07
CA ILE A 56 10.31 3.33 -6.60
C ILE A 56 9.88 4.63 -5.92
N LEU A 57 10.21 5.80 -6.49
CA LEU A 57 9.75 7.10 -5.97
C LEU A 57 8.21 7.21 -6.00
N ILE A 58 7.57 6.82 -7.10
CA ILE A 58 6.11 6.86 -7.22
C ILE A 58 5.47 5.87 -6.25
N ALA A 59 6.03 4.67 -6.10
CA ALA A 59 5.58 3.70 -5.11
C ALA A 59 5.66 4.28 -3.69
N ASP A 60 6.78 4.92 -3.32
CA ASP A 60 6.93 5.58 -2.02
C ASP A 60 5.85 6.61 -1.74
N LEU A 61 5.63 7.53 -2.69
CA LEU A 61 4.63 8.58 -2.56
C LEU A 61 3.21 8.02 -2.43
N LEU A 62 2.85 7.04 -3.26
CA LEU A 62 1.50 6.47 -3.26
C LEU A 62 1.25 5.55 -2.07
N LEU A 63 2.23 4.74 -1.65
CA LEU A 63 2.13 3.91 -0.45
C LEU A 63 2.04 4.78 0.82
N ASN A 64 2.82 5.86 0.90
CA ASN A 64 2.70 6.81 2.01
C ASN A 64 1.33 7.49 2.02
N GLY A 65 0.84 7.92 0.86
CA GLY A 65 -0.51 8.49 0.72
C GLY A 65 -1.61 7.53 1.17
N ALA A 66 -1.54 6.26 0.73
CA ALA A 66 -2.47 5.21 1.14
C ALA A 66 -2.45 4.98 2.65
N TYR A 67 -1.25 4.92 3.26
CA TYR A 67 -1.10 4.78 4.70
C TYR A 67 -1.76 5.94 5.46
N ASN A 68 -1.54 7.18 5.01
CA ASN A 68 -2.12 8.36 5.65
C ASN A 68 -3.65 8.33 5.60
N MET A 69 -4.25 7.93 4.47
CA MET A 69 -5.71 7.78 4.35
C MET A 69 -6.26 6.72 5.31
N MET A 70 -5.61 5.57 5.41
CA MET A 70 -6.01 4.50 6.33
C MET A 70 -5.90 4.95 7.79
N ASN A 71 -4.77 5.58 8.15
CA ASN A 71 -4.52 6.05 9.51
C ASN A 71 -5.48 7.19 9.92
N GLU A 72 -5.78 8.11 9.01
CA GLU A 72 -6.79 9.15 9.23
C GLU A 72 -8.17 8.52 9.51
N ARG A 73 -8.57 7.53 8.71
CA ARG A 73 -9.84 6.82 8.93
C ARG A 73 -9.87 6.11 10.29
N LEU A 74 -8.80 5.41 10.65
CA LEU A 74 -8.68 4.75 11.95
C LEU A 74 -8.84 5.75 13.11
N ASN A 75 -8.19 6.91 13.01
CA ASN A 75 -8.27 7.96 14.03
C ASN A 75 -9.69 8.55 14.13
N LEU A 76 -10.37 8.75 13.00
CA LEU A 76 -11.77 9.19 12.98
C LEU A 76 -12.71 8.18 13.66
N LEU A 77 -12.51 6.88 13.40
CA LEU A 77 -13.27 5.81 14.04
C LEU A 77 -13.04 5.77 15.56
N LYS A 78 -11.79 5.89 16.00
CA LYS A 78 -11.43 6.02 17.42
C LYS A 78 -12.05 7.26 18.07
N GLY A 79 -12.22 8.34 17.30
CA GLY A 79 -12.92 9.56 17.71
C GLY A 79 -14.45 9.48 17.68
N GLY A 80 -15.02 8.32 17.32
CA GLY A 80 -16.47 8.09 17.30
C GLY A 80 -17.17 8.41 15.98
N ASN A 81 -16.44 8.82 14.95
CA ASN A 81 -17.01 9.04 13.61
C ASN A 81 -17.19 7.70 12.89
N LYS A 82 -18.42 7.20 12.87
CA LYS A 82 -18.79 5.92 12.25
C LYS A 82 -19.36 6.04 10.83
N THR A 83 -19.22 7.20 10.19
CA THR A 83 -19.85 7.48 8.88
C THR A 83 -19.29 6.60 7.75
N VAL A 84 -18.01 6.24 7.83
CA VAL A 84 -17.36 5.32 6.87
C VAL A 84 -16.75 4.18 7.69
N ALA A 85 -17.29 2.98 7.53
CA ALA A 85 -16.73 1.77 8.12
C ALA A 85 -15.56 1.25 7.26
N ILE A 86 -14.59 0.58 7.89
CA ILE A 86 -13.54 -0.13 7.17
C ILE A 86 -14.13 -1.47 6.69
N ASP A 87 -14.24 -1.61 5.38
CA ASP A 87 -14.68 -2.84 4.72
C ASP A 87 -13.48 -3.81 4.62
N PRO A 88 -13.57 -5.07 5.10
CA PRO A 88 -12.48 -6.03 5.01
C PRO A 88 -11.88 -6.19 3.60
N LEU A 89 -12.70 -6.01 2.55
CA LEU A 89 -12.28 -6.06 1.15
C LEU A 89 -11.18 -5.04 0.83
N ILE A 90 -11.12 -3.92 1.56
CA ILE A 90 -10.08 -2.89 1.38
C ILE A 90 -8.70 -3.48 1.67
N PHE A 91 -8.57 -4.25 2.75
CA PHE A 91 -7.30 -4.89 3.08
C PHE A 91 -6.98 -6.05 2.14
N GLU A 92 -7.98 -6.77 1.63
CA GLU A 92 -7.76 -7.78 0.59
C GLU A 92 -7.14 -7.14 -0.65
N LYS A 93 -7.69 -6.02 -1.13
CA LYS A 93 -7.18 -5.28 -2.29
C LYS A 93 -5.81 -4.67 -2.05
N VAL A 94 -5.55 -4.16 -0.85
CA VAL A 94 -4.21 -3.69 -0.46
C VAL A 94 -3.21 -4.84 -0.51
N CYS A 95 -3.56 -6.02 0.01
CA CYS A 95 -2.67 -7.19 -0.03
C CYS A 95 -2.42 -7.66 -1.47
N ASP A 96 -3.46 -7.75 -2.29
CA ASP A 96 -3.32 -8.13 -3.69
C ASP A 96 -2.44 -7.15 -4.46
N GLY A 97 -2.65 -5.84 -4.26
CA GLY A 97 -1.80 -4.82 -4.84
C GLY A 97 -0.35 -4.85 -4.33
N LEU A 98 -0.09 -5.19 -3.06
CA LEU A 98 1.27 -5.35 -2.53
C LEU A 98 1.99 -6.55 -3.13
N ARG A 99 1.29 -7.69 -3.27
CA ARG A 99 1.81 -8.88 -3.96
C ARG A 99 2.20 -8.53 -5.39
N ASP A 100 1.27 -7.95 -6.14
CA ASP A 100 1.48 -7.63 -7.55
C ASP A 100 2.56 -6.54 -7.72
N LEU A 101 2.66 -5.59 -6.79
CA LEU A 101 3.75 -4.61 -6.77
C LEU A 101 5.13 -5.27 -6.58
N ALA A 102 5.22 -6.25 -5.69
CA ALA A 102 6.44 -7.01 -5.48
C ALA A 102 6.82 -7.79 -6.74
N ASP A 103 5.85 -8.39 -7.43
CA ASP A 103 6.06 -9.11 -8.68
C ASP A 103 6.51 -8.18 -9.82
N CYS A 104 5.97 -6.96 -9.92
CA CYS A 104 6.44 -5.95 -10.87
C CYS A 104 7.89 -5.52 -10.60
N PHE A 105 8.27 -5.29 -9.33
CA PHE A 105 9.67 -5.02 -8.98
C PHE A 105 10.59 -6.23 -9.20
N GLU A 106 10.07 -7.46 -9.07
CA GLU A 106 10.82 -8.68 -9.31
C GLU A 106 11.13 -8.88 -10.80
N SER A 107 10.14 -8.62 -11.65
CA SER A 107 10.18 -8.82 -13.11
C SER A 107 10.66 -7.61 -13.91
N GLY A 108 10.68 -6.42 -13.31
CA GLY A 108 10.97 -5.16 -14.01
C GLY A 108 9.80 -4.62 -14.84
N GLU A 109 8.58 -5.07 -14.54
CA GLU A 109 7.35 -4.60 -15.17
C GLU A 109 6.84 -3.27 -14.57
N ASP A 110 5.86 -2.67 -15.24
CA ASP A 110 5.26 -1.40 -14.83
C ASP A 110 4.48 -1.53 -13.51
N VAL A 111 4.70 -0.58 -12.58
CA VAL A 111 4.16 -0.63 -11.21
C VAL A 111 2.80 0.07 -11.06
N PHE A 112 2.24 0.68 -12.11
CA PHE A 112 1.07 1.55 -11.91
C PHE A 112 -0.21 0.79 -11.58
N GLU A 113 -0.48 -0.35 -12.20
CA GLU A 113 -1.70 -1.13 -11.90
C GLU A 113 -1.79 -1.62 -10.45
N PRO A 114 -0.73 -2.21 -9.85
CA PRO A 114 -0.79 -2.55 -8.42
C PRO A 114 -0.92 -1.30 -7.53
N LEU A 115 -0.25 -0.19 -7.87
CA LEU A 115 -0.37 1.05 -7.12
C LEU A 115 -1.77 1.68 -7.21
N LYS A 116 -2.43 1.61 -8.37
CA LYS A 116 -3.84 2.02 -8.57
C LYS A 116 -4.77 1.20 -7.69
N THR A 117 -4.52 -0.11 -7.59
CA THR A 117 -5.31 -1.01 -6.73
C THR A 117 -5.18 -0.60 -5.26
N ILE A 118 -3.95 -0.41 -4.76
CA ILE A 118 -3.70 0.00 -3.37
C ILE A 118 -4.32 1.37 -3.08
N ILE A 119 -4.07 2.37 -3.94
CA ILE A 119 -4.55 3.73 -3.69
C ILE A 119 -6.07 3.84 -3.82
N GLY A 120 -6.69 3.12 -4.76
CA GLY A 120 -8.15 3.07 -4.91
C GLY A 120 -8.82 2.47 -3.67
N ALA A 121 -8.28 1.37 -3.14
CA ALA A 121 -8.74 0.76 -1.90
C ALA A 121 -8.62 1.71 -0.70
N ALA A 122 -7.46 2.34 -0.52
CA ALA A 122 -7.25 3.31 0.55
C ALA A 122 -8.14 4.55 0.40
N PHE A 123 -8.33 5.04 -0.83
CA PHE A 123 -9.16 6.20 -1.12
C PHE A 123 -10.63 5.95 -0.77
N ALA A 124 -11.13 4.72 -0.91
CA ALA A 124 -12.48 4.34 -0.50
C ALA A 124 -12.76 4.58 0.99
N LEU A 125 -11.73 4.70 1.84
CA LEU A 125 -11.85 5.07 3.26
C LEU A 125 -12.04 6.57 3.48
N THR A 126 -11.87 7.41 2.46
CA THR A 126 -12.10 8.85 2.57
C THR A 126 -13.58 9.18 2.41
N GLY A 127 -14.01 10.37 2.83
CA GLY A 127 -15.39 10.83 2.57
C GLY A 127 -15.72 10.83 1.06
N PRO A 128 -14.91 11.46 0.21
CA PRO A 128 -15.11 11.46 -1.24
C PRO A 128 -15.05 10.06 -1.87
N GLY A 129 -14.07 9.22 -1.48
CA GLY A 129 -13.96 7.88 -2.04
C GLY A 129 -15.12 6.97 -1.63
N ASN A 130 -15.56 7.03 -0.37
CA ASN A 130 -16.75 6.29 0.05
C ASN A 130 -18.01 6.77 -0.68
N TYR A 131 -18.15 8.09 -0.91
CA TYR A 131 -19.24 8.63 -1.71
C TYR A 131 -19.24 8.07 -3.14
N LEU A 132 -18.08 8.01 -3.80
CA LEU A 132 -17.95 7.43 -5.14
C LEU A 132 -18.20 5.91 -5.14
N LYS A 133 -17.83 5.19 -4.07
CA LYS A 133 -18.17 3.77 -3.90
C LYS A 133 -19.67 3.57 -3.80
N VAL A 134 -20.36 4.35 -2.96
CA VAL A 134 -21.83 4.30 -2.80
C VAL A 134 -22.54 4.67 -4.11
N LYS A 135 -21.99 5.63 -4.86
CA LYS A 135 -22.51 6.04 -6.17
C LYS A 135 -22.28 4.98 -7.26
N GLY A 136 -21.31 4.08 -7.10
CA GLY A 136 -20.95 3.03 -8.05
C GLY A 136 -19.82 3.39 -9.02
N ASP A 137 -19.22 4.58 -8.90
CA ASP A 137 -18.12 5.05 -9.76
C ASP A 137 -16.76 4.48 -9.33
N LEU A 138 -16.60 4.20 -8.03
CA LEU A 138 -15.41 3.54 -7.48
C LEU A 138 -15.75 2.09 -7.17
N GLN A 139 -15.09 1.17 -7.86
CA GLN A 139 -15.15 -0.26 -7.58
C GLN A 139 -13.85 -0.69 -6.90
N ILE A 140 -14.00 -1.45 -5.81
CA ILE A 140 -12.90 -2.09 -5.09
C ILE A 140 -13.14 -3.59 -5.11
#